data_AF-A0A3C1VDB1-F1
#
_entry.id   AF-A0A3C1VDB1-F1
#
_cell.length_a   1.000
_cell.length_b   1.000
_cell.length_c   1.000
_cell.angle_alpha   90.00
_cell.angle_beta   90.00
_cell.angle_gamma   90.00
#
_symmetry.space_group_name_H-M   'P 1'
#
loop_
_entity.id
_entity.type
_entity.pdbx_description
1 polymer ?
#
loop_
_entity_poly.entity_id
_entity_poly.type
_entity_poly.pdbx_seq_one_letter_code
_entity_poly.pdbx_strand_id
1 'polypeptide(L)'
;MTAPIICFGQQPCGFFPRRFLVAKIQTARRLQSEIGGEIVFFCHDSDHDPRETQTILRHRKTNEPAMLNFAFANKIQRKFSPLHLKRIPADWQHKTELQLPNYVEHSLIDLFKGVSAANVADFCLEMYRRMGLLEGIRVARSSDPAFRKAACDVPQFFVDVPHAGEIVRARFTDGTLKLHEGGDSFVTLPLTNFTKEQISPTRDTRLRWMQSVVRCTHYIAGAGEQAYLRREDAPEITFVSRDVIDRSDEAYTEIKN
;
A
#
# COMPACT_ATOMS: atom_id res chain seq x y z
N MET A 1 25.53 19.68 1.37
CA MET A 1 24.85 18.56 0.68
C MET A 1 23.59 18.22 1.45
N THR A 2 22.46 18.05 0.79
CA THR A 2 21.22 17.59 1.45
C THR A 2 21.39 16.14 1.90
N ALA A 3 20.88 15.78 3.08
CA ALA A 3 20.94 14.41 3.57
C ALA A 3 20.21 13.45 2.61
N PRO A 4 20.69 12.20 2.44
CA PRO A 4 20.00 11.22 1.60
C PRO A 4 18.56 10.96 2.05
N ILE A 5 17.68 10.74 1.08
CA ILE A 5 16.31 10.27 1.31
C ILE A 5 16.18 8.94 0.57
N ILE A 6 16.02 7.87 1.34
CA ILE A 6 15.89 6.49 0.86
C ILE A 6 14.41 6.14 0.85
N CYS A 7 13.82 6.04 -0.33
CA CYS A 7 12.40 5.80 -0.49
C CYS A 7 12.11 4.39 -1.01
N PHE A 8 10.95 3.85 -0.63
CA PHE A 8 10.33 2.72 -1.32
C PHE A 8 8.81 2.89 -1.32
N GLY A 9 8.16 2.45 -2.39
CA GLY A 9 6.71 2.51 -2.53
C GLY A 9 6.06 1.14 -2.34
N GLN A 10 4.89 1.08 -1.70
CA GLN A 10 4.06 -0.12 -1.66
C GLN A 10 2.62 0.21 -1.25
N GLN A 11 1.64 -0.52 -1.80
CA GLN A 11 0.27 -0.52 -1.28
C GLN A 11 0.23 -1.25 0.08
N PRO A 12 -0.77 -1.00 0.94
CA PRO A 12 -1.10 -1.93 2.03
C PRO A 12 -1.22 -3.36 1.47
N CYS A 13 -0.40 -4.29 1.94
CA CYS A 13 -0.24 -5.62 1.32
C CYS A 13 -0.35 -6.75 2.35
N GLY A 14 -1.54 -6.93 2.91
CA GLY A 14 -1.85 -7.93 3.95
C GLY A 14 -1.86 -7.31 5.33
N PHE A 15 -2.73 -7.79 6.23
CA PHE A 15 -2.70 -7.35 7.63
C PHE A 15 -1.38 -7.74 8.29
N PHE A 16 -0.83 -8.91 7.97
CA PHE A 16 0.62 -9.13 8.10
C PHE A 16 1.27 -8.77 6.76
N PRO A 17 2.34 -7.97 6.73
CA PRO A 17 2.91 -7.46 5.50
C PRO A 17 3.51 -8.60 4.68
N ARG A 18 3.33 -8.58 3.36
CA ARG A 18 4.05 -9.49 2.47
C ARG A 18 5.56 -9.36 2.63
N ARG A 19 6.27 -10.48 2.51
CA ARG A 19 7.73 -10.56 2.70
C ARG A 19 8.51 -9.62 1.78
N PHE A 20 8.04 -9.35 0.57
CA PHE A 20 8.72 -8.38 -0.30
C PHE A 20 8.74 -6.95 0.27
N LEU A 21 7.73 -6.55 1.06
CA LEU A 21 7.71 -5.23 1.70
C LEU A 21 8.75 -5.20 2.82
N VAL A 22 8.84 -6.27 3.60
CA VAL A 22 9.86 -6.41 4.65
C VAL A 22 11.27 -6.43 4.04
N ALA A 23 11.47 -7.08 2.90
CA ALA A 23 12.74 -7.03 2.17
C ALA A 23 13.09 -5.60 1.74
N LYS A 24 12.13 -4.80 1.24
CA LYS A 24 12.37 -3.38 0.94
C LYS A 24 12.80 -2.59 2.19
N ILE A 25 12.14 -2.82 3.32
CA ILE A 25 12.48 -2.19 4.61
C ILE A 25 13.90 -2.57 5.05
N GLN A 26 14.27 -3.85 4.96
CA GLN A 26 15.59 -4.35 5.32
C GLN A 26 16.68 -3.77 4.41
N THR A 27 16.46 -3.77 3.09
CA THR A 27 17.37 -3.15 2.14
C THR A 27 17.52 -1.64 2.42
N ALA A 28 16.43 -0.92 2.71
CA ALA A 28 16.48 0.50 3.04
C ALA A 28 17.27 0.77 4.33
N ARG A 29 17.08 -0.05 5.38
CA ARG A 29 17.84 0.06 6.65
C ARG A 29 19.32 -0.23 6.45
N ARG A 30 19.66 -1.25 5.66
CA ARG A 30 21.05 -1.56 5.30
C ARG A 30 21.68 -0.37 4.57
N LEU A 31 21.02 0.15 3.55
CA LEU A 31 21.51 1.33 2.82
C LEU A 31 21.65 2.55 3.75
N GLN A 32 20.69 2.80 4.63
CA GLN A 32 20.76 3.90 5.59
C GLN A 32 21.97 3.75 6.54
N SER A 33 22.34 2.53 6.91
CA SER A 33 23.54 2.30 7.73
C SER A 33 24.84 2.61 6.98
N GLU A 34 24.82 2.53 5.65
CA GLU A 34 25.97 2.80 4.77
C GLU A 34 26.10 4.31 4.46
N ILE A 35 24.98 5.00 4.19
CA ILE A 35 24.98 6.38 3.67
C ILE A 35 24.31 7.42 4.58
N GLY A 36 23.72 7.00 5.69
CA GLY A 36 22.89 7.84 6.55
C GLY A 36 21.56 8.26 5.90
N GLY A 37 20.95 9.33 6.42
CA GLY A 37 19.74 9.91 5.86
C GLY A 37 18.43 9.39 6.44
N GLU A 38 17.32 9.77 5.80
CA GLU A 38 15.96 9.40 6.20
C GLU A 38 15.43 8.24 5.33
N ILE A 39 14.70 7.30 5.95
CA ILE A 39 13.92 6.30 5.22
C ILE A 39 12.47 6.78 5.10
N VAL A 40 11.93 6.73 3.88
CA VAL A 40 10.54 7.08 3.56
C VAL A 40 9.82 5.88 2.96
N PHE A 41 8.75 5.45 3.62
CA PHE A 41 7.78 4.54 3.04
C PHE A 41 6.67 5.34 2.35
N PHE A 42 6.64 5.32 1.03
CA PHE A 42 5.49 5.81 0.26
C PHE A 42 4.36 4.77 0.23
N CYS A 43 3.40 4.93 1.13
CA CYS A 43 2.23 4.06 1.24
C CYS A 43 1.20 4.45 0.18
N HIS A 44 0.99 3.59 -0.82
CA HIS A 44 0.03 3.81 -1.91
C HIS A 44 -1.39 3.33 -1.55
N ASP A 45 -1.93 3.87 -0.47
CA ASP A 45 -3.28 3.61 0.06
C ASP A 45 -4.43 4.31 -0.68
N SER A 46 -4.12 5.10 -1.71
CA SER A 46 -5.11 5.60 -2.68
C SER A 46 -5.49 4.55 -3.70
N ASP A 47 -4.70 3.49 -3.88
CA ASP A 47 -5.11 2.38 -4.72
C ASP A 47 -6.37 1.71 -4.15
N HIS A 48 -7.13 0.98 -4.98
CA HIS A 48 -8.40 0.38 -4.59
C HIS A 48 -8.41 -1.14 -4.72
N ASP A 49 -7.34 -1.81 -5.16
CA ASP A 49 -7.34 -3.26 -5.38
C ASP A 49 -7.35 -4.03 -4.05
N PRO A 50 -8.46 -4.71 -3.69
CA PRO A 50 -8.52 -5.49 -2.45
C PRO A 50 -7.71 -6.79 -2.48
N ARG A 51 -7.17 -7.19 -3.65
CA ARG A 51 -6.33 -8.38 -3.77
C ARG A 51 -4.94 -8.15 -3.19
N GLU A 52 -4.47 -6.91 -3.23
CA GLU A 52 -3.19 -6.54 -2.63
C GLU A 52 -3.17 -6.82 -1.12
N THR A 53 -4.33 -6.68 -0.46
CA THR A 53 -4.45 -6.88 0.99
C THR A 53 -4.66 -8.33 1.42
N GLN A 54 -4.55 -9.28 0.49
CA GLN A 54 -4.54 -10.71 0.82
C GLN A 54 -3.30 -11.04 1.66
N THR A 55 -3.54 -11.70 2.79
CA THR A 55 -2.52 -12.24 3.69
C THR A 55 -2.41 -13.74 3.45
N ILE A 56 -1.31 -14.17 2.83
CA ILE A 56 -1.04 -15.59 2.56
C ILE A 56 -0.21 -16.15 3.72
N LEU A 57 -0.77 -17.08 4.47
CA LEU A 57 -0.15 -17.73 5.63
C LEU A 57 0.00 -19.22 5.39
N ARG A 58 0.95 -19.89 6.06
CA ARG A 58 1.08 -21.34 6.00
C ARG A 58 0.59 -22.00 7.26
N HIS A 59 -0.19 -23.06 7.11
CA HIS A 59 -0.68 -23.82 8.24
C HIS A 59 0.49 -24.47 8.98
N ARG A 60 0.59 -24.27 10.30
CA ARG A 60 1.77 -24.66 11.09
C ARG A 60 2.06 -26.16 11.08
N LYS A 61 1.05 -27.02 10.89
CA LYS A 61 1.22 -28.49 10.88
C LYS A 61 1.41 -29.08 9.48
N THR A 62 0.74 -28.54 8.48
CA THR A 62 0.68 -29.14 7.13
C THR A 62 1.50 -28.36 6.12
N ASN A 63 1.95 -27.15 6.48
CA ASN A 63 2.66 -26.21 5.61
C ASN A 63 1.86 -25.73 4.38
N GLU A 64 0.59 -26.11 4.26
CA GLU A 64 -0.29 -25.67 3.18
C GLU A 64 -0.59 -24.17 3.26
N PRO A 65 -0.55 -23.44 2.14
CA PRO A 65 -0.88 -22.02 2.11
C PRO A 65 -2.40 -21.81 2.25
N ALA A 66 -2.78 -20.85 3.09
CA ALA A 66 -4.12 -20.33 3.22
C ALA A 66 -4.11 -18.83 2.95
N MET A 67 -5.15 -18.34 2.29
CA MET A 67 -5.30 -16.93 1.96
C MET A 67 -6.43 -16.33 2.80
N LEU A 68 -6.07 -15.41 3.69
CA LEU A 68 -7.00 -14.62 4.48
C LEU A 68 -7.06 -13.20 3.91
N ASN A 69 -8.19 -12.51 4.05
CA ASN A 69 -8.32 -11.11 3.65
C ASN A 69 -9.33 -10.39 4.54
N PHE A 70 -9.36 -9.07 4.43
CA PHE A 70 -10.38 -8.23 5.03
C PHE A 70 -11.77 -8.58 4.48
N ALA A 71 -12.77 -8.56 5.36
CA ALA A 71 -14.13 -8.30 4.95
C ALA A 71 -14.30 -6.79 4.73
N PHE A 72 -15.23 -6.42 3.86
CA PHE A 72 -15.49 -5.01 3.50
C PHE A 72 -16.93 -4.68 3.83
N ALA A 73 -17.19 -3.44 4.24
CA ALA A 73 -18.53 -3.00 4.63
C ALA A 73 -19.59 -3.23 3.54
N ASN A 74 -19.21 -3.13 2.25
CA ASN A 74 -20.10 -3.45 1.13
C ASN A 74 -19.32 -3.72 -0.18
N LYS A 75 -20.07 -4.12 -1.22
CA LYS A 75 -19.54 -4.47 -2.54
C LYS A 75 -18.93 -3.27 -3.27
N ILE A 76 -19.50 -2.07 -3.13
CA ILE A 76 -18.99 -0.85 -3.77
C ILE A 76 -17.60 -0.53 -3.23
N GLN A 77 -17.45 -0.54 -1.90
CA GLN A 77 -16.13 -0.33 -1.31
C GLN A 77 -15.13 -1.37 -1.71
N ARG A 78 -15.51 -2.65 -1.62
CA ARG A 78 -14.62 -3.75 -2.01
C ARG A 78 -14.10 -3.54 -3.43
N LYS A 79 -14.94 -3.15 -4.38
CA LYS A 79 -14.55 -2.98 -5.78
C LYS A 79 -13.81 -1.68 -6.07
N PHE A 80 -14.28 -0.55 -5.54
CA PHE A 80 -13.96 0.75 -6.12
C PHE A 80 -13.39 1.76 -5.12
N SER A 81 -13.64 1.62 -3.82
CA SER A 81 -13.13 2.59 -2.85
C SER A 81 -11.62 2.43 -2.65
N PRO A 82 -10.89 3.54 -2.47
CA PRO A 82 -9.49 3.51 -2.04
C PRO A 82 -9.29 2.69 -0.76
N LEU A 83 -8.12 2.07 -0.59
CA LEU A 83 -7.79 1.25 0.58
C LEU A 83 -7.92 2.01 1.91
N HIS A 84 -7.62 3.32 1.92
CA HIS A 84 -7.80 4.18 3.11
C HIS A 84 -9.26 4.47 3.48
N LEU A 85 -10.23 4.18 2.59
CA LEU A 85 -11.66 4.36 2.82
C LEU A 85 -12.44 3.02 2.88
N LYS A 86 -11.79 1.90 2.57
CA LYS A 86 -12.39 0.57 2.70
C LYS A 86 -12.56 0.24 4.19
N ARG A 87 -13.80 0.36 4.67
CA ARG A 87 -14.20 0.09 6.05
C ARG A 87 -14.24 -1.41 6.34
N ILE A 88 -13.78 -1.76 7.54
CA ILE A 88 -13.74 -3.13 8.06
C ILE A 88 -14.99 -3.36 8.93
N PRO A 89 -15.78 -4.42 8.72
CA PRO A 89 -16.86 -4.80 9.63
C PRO A 89 -16.35 -5.07 11.06
N ALA A 90 -17.09 -4.61 12.08
CA ALA A 90 -16.64 -4.64 13.48
C ALA A 90 -16.34 -6.06 14.01
N ASP A 91 -17.01 -7.08 13.49
CA ASP A 91 -16.85 -8.49 13.87
C ASP A 91 -15.73 -9.22 13.10
N TRP A 92 -15.16 -8.59 12.07
CA TRP A 92 -14.16 -9.23 11.21
C TRP A 92 -12.88 -9.61 11.97
N GLN A 93 -12.38 -8.72 12.83
CA GLN A 93 -11.11 -8.94 13.53
C GLN A 93 -11.22 -10.15 14.46
N HIS A 94 -12.30 -10.23 15.25
CA HIS A 94 -12.55 -11.37 16.12
C HIS A 94 -12.72 -12.69 15.35
N LYS A 95 -13.47 -12.68 14.23
CA LYS A 95 -13.60 -13.87 13.36
C LYS A 95 -12.29 -14.31 12.74
N THR A 96 -11.41 -13.36 12.42
CA THR A 96 -10.08 -13.64 11.86
C THR A 96 -9.15 -14.19 12.93
N GLU A 97 -9.16 -13.60 14.14
CA GLU A 97 -8.40 -14.03 15.32
C GLU A 97 -8.59 -15.53 15.58
N LEU A 98 -9.84 -16.03 15.56
CA LEU A 98 -10.15 -17.44 15.81
C LEU A 98 -9.47 -18.42 14.84
N GLN A 99 -9.05 -17.95 13.66
CA GLN A 99 -8.36 -18.75 12.66
C GLN A 99 -6.83 -18.73 12.83
N LEU A 100 -6.28 -17.67 13.44
CA LEU A 100 -4.83 -17.41 13.51
C LEU A 100 -3.99 -18.46 14.26
N PRO A 101 -4.46 -19.18 15.30
CA PRO A 101 -3.66 -20.19 16.00
C PRO A 101 -3.12 -21.31 15.09
N ASN A 102 -3.80 -21.54 13.96
CA ASN A 102 -3.37 -22.51 12.95
C ASN A 102 -2.19 -22.03 12.10
N TYR A 103 -1.84 -20.75 12.14
CA TYR A 103 -0.95 -20.09 11.19
C TYR A 103 0.21 -19.34 11.83
N VAL A 104 0.01 -18.73 13.00
CA VAL A 104 1.01 -17.87 13.65
C VAL A 104 1.13 -18.17 15.15
N GLU A 105 2.23 -17.74 15.76
CA GLU A 105 2.45 -17.82 17.20
C GLU A 105 1.59 -16.80 17.97
N HIS A 106 1.37 -17.07 19.26
CA HIS A 106 0.52 -16.24 20.13
C HIS A 106 0.95 -14.76 20.17
N SER A 107 2.26 -14.48 20.15
CA SER A 107 2.76 -13.10 20.16
C SER A 107 2.25 -12.27 18.98
N LEU A 108 2.14 -12.84 17.78
CA LEU A 108 1.54 -12.15 16.63
C LEU A 108 0.03 -11.99 16.75
N ILE A 109 -0.64 -12.96 17.37
CA ILE A 109 -2.08 -12.87 17.64
C ILE A 109 -2.36 -11.73 18.61
N ASP A 110 -1.55 -11.58 19.64
CA ASP A 110 -1.68 -10.50 20.63
C ASP A 110 -1.47 -9.11 19.98
N LEU A 111 -0.47 -8.98 19.10
CA LEU A 111 -0.30 -7.76 18.30
C LEU A 111 -1.52 -7.49 17.41
N PHE A 112 -2.03 -8.51 16.71
CA PHE A 112 -3.19 -8.41 15.84
C PHE A 112 -4.45 -7.97 16.59
N LYS A 113 -4.70 -8.52 17.79
CA LYS A 113 -5.82 -8.13 18.67
C LYS A 113 -5.71 -6.69 19.15
N GLY A 114 -4.48 -6.21 19.36
CA GLY A 114 -4.22 -4.85 19.80
C GLY A 114 -4.46 -3.79 18.72
N VAL A 115 -4.57 -4.17 17.44
CA VAL A 115 -4.83 -3.21 16.36
C VAL A 115 -6.23 -2.64 16.50
N SER A 116 -6.35 -1.31 16.49
CA SER A 116 -7.62 -0.59 16.45
C SER A 116 -7.62 0.33 15.24
N ALA A 117 -8.34 -0.08 14.18
CA ALA A 117 -8.47 0.69 12.96
C ALA A 117 -9.79 0.38 12.26
N ALA A 118 -10.44 1.41 11.73
CA ALA A 118 -11.74 1.28 11.06
C ALA A 118 -11.63 0.95 9.57
N ASN A 119 -10.46 1.15 8.95
CA ASN A 119 -10.23 0.90 7.53
C ASN A 119 -8.97 0.06 7.30
N VAL A 120 -8.89 -0.50 6.09
CA VAL A 120 -7.86 -1.47 5.70
C VAL A 120 -6.45 -0.88 5.70
N ALA A 121 -6.25 0.33 5.17
CA ALA A 121 -4.92 0.93 5.13
C ALA A 121 -4.37 1.20 6.54
N ASP A 122 -5.21 1.76 7.42
CA ASP A 122 -4.83 2.07 8.79
C ASP A 122 -4.59 0.79 9.61
N PHE A 123 -5.39 -0.26 9.40
CA PHE A 123 -5.18 -1.56 10.04
C PHE A 123 -3.81 -2.14 9.68
N CYS A 124 -3.48 -2.15 8.39
CA CYS A 124 -2.16 -2.63 7.92
C CYS A 124 -1.02 -1.80 8.52
N LEU A 125 -1.09 -0.46 8.43
CA LEU A 125 -0.03 0.41 8.95
C LEU A 125 0.16 0.26 10.46
N GLU A 126 -0.93 0.17 11.23
CA GLU A 126 -0.89 -0.07 12.66
C GLU A 126 -0.29 -1.43 13.00
N MET A 127 -0.67 -2.49 12.28
CA MET A 127 -0.07 -3.81 12.45
C MET A 127 1.44 -3.78 12.16
N TYR A 128 1.86 -3.10 11.09
CA TYR A 128 3.29 -3.03 10.73
C TYR A 128 4.10 -2.25 11.77
N ARG A 129 3.52 -1.21 12.38
CA ARG A 129 4.12 -0.50 13.53
C ARG A 129 4.26 -1.42 14.74
N ARG A 130 3.21 -2.17 15.09
CA ARG A 130 3.21 -3.11 16.21
C ARG A 130 4.23 -4.23 16.05
N MET A 131 4.54 -4.61 14.81
CA MET A 131 5.60 -5.56 14.48
C MET A 131 7.02 -4.95 14.49
N GLY A 132 7.19 -3.67 14.83
CA GLY A 132 8.49 -2.96 14.84
C GLY A 132 9.06 -2.64 13.44
N LEU A 133 8.27 -2.83 12.38
CA LEU A 133 8.76 -2.70 11.00
C LEU A 133 8.90 -1.25 10.55
N LEU A 134 8.14 -0.34 11.15
CA LEU A 134 8.08 1.08 10.75
C LEU A 134 8.85 2.03 11.69
N GLU A 135 9.60 1.49 12.65
CA GLU A 135 10.48 2.28 13.53
C GLU A 135 11.55 3.01 12.71
N GLY A 136 11.67 4.31 12.94
CA GLY A 136 12.61 5.18 12.22
C GLY A 136 12.25 5.45 10.76
N ILE A 137 11.04 5.07 10.32
CA ILE A 137 10.58 5.24 8.93
C ILE A 137 9.45 6.28 8.88
N ARG A 138 9.63 7.33 8.07
CA ARG A 138 8.55 8.27 7.77
C ARG A 138 7.58 7.64 6.79
N VAL A 139 6.29 7.62 7.13
CA VAL A 139 5.23 7.13 6.24
C VAL A 139 4.62 8.32 5.49
N ALA A 140 4.81 8.36 4.17
CA ALA A 140 4.15 9.32 3.28
C ALA A 140 2.95 8.62 2.61
N ARG A 141 1.74 9.12 2.80
CA ARG A 141 0.52 8.47 2.28
C ARG A 141 0.08 9.13 0.98
N SER A 142 -0.21 8.31 -0.03
CA SER A 142 -0.77 8.81 -1.29
C SER A 142 -2.17 9.40 -1.13
N SER A 143 -2.89 9.03 -0.06
CA SER A 143 -4.21 9.55 0.28
C SER A 143 -4.20 10.90 0.99
N ASP A 144 -3.05 11.34 1.50
CA ASP A 144 -2.94 12.57 2.27
C ASP A 144 -3.28 13.79 1.39
N PRO A 145 -4.32 14.59 1.72
CA PRO A 145 -4.68 15.78 0.97
C PRO A 145 -3.51 16.76 0.77
N ALA A 146 -2.64 16.92 1.77
CA ALA A 146 -1.48 17.80 1.68
C ALA A 146 -0.45 17.27 0.68
N PHE A 147 -0.20 15.96 0.69
CA PHE A 147 0.66 15.30 -0.30
C PHE A 147 0.12 15.51 -1.71
N ARG A 148 -1.17 15.24 -1.91
CA ARG A 148 -1.84 15.36 -3.21
C ARG A 148 -1.79 16.79 -3.74
N LYS A 149 -2.04 17.78 -2.88
CA LYS A 149 -1.96 19.20 -3.21
C LYS A 149 -0.55 19.63 -3.65
N ALA A 150 0.48 19.14 -2.95
CA ALA A 150 1.88 19.47 -3.22
C ALA A 150 2.45 18.77 -4.47
N ALA A 151 1.93 17.58 -4.81
CA ALA A 151 2.43 16.80 -5.94
C ALA A 151 2.23 17.50 -7.28
N CYS A 152 3.06 17.19 -8.28
CA CYS A 152 2.88 17.76 -9.62
C CYS A 152 1.59 17.26 -10.29
N ASP A 153 1.12 17.99 -11.29
CA ASP A 153 0.04 17.51 -12.15
C ASP A 153 0.54 16.35 -13.03
N VAL A 154 -0.36 15.41 -13.34
CA VAL A 154 -0.05 14.24 -14.18
C VAL A 154 -1.14 14.06 -15.22
N PRO A 155 -0.80 13.58 -16.43
CA PRO A 155 -1.75 13.51 -17.55
C PRO A 155 -2.79 12.39 -17.40
N GLN A 156 -2.49 11.37 -16.61
CA GLN A 156 -3.37 10.25 -16.35
C GLN A 156 -3.50 10.05 -14.84
N PHE A 157 -4.73 10.09 -14.35
CA PHE A 157 -4.99 10.05 -12.93
C PHE A 157 -6.35 9.42 -12.60
N PHE A 158 -6.51 9.17 -11.32
CA PHE A 158 -7.78 8.84 -10.70
C PHE A 158 -8.25 9.97 -9.81
N VAL A 159 -9.55 10.03 -9.59
CA VAL A 159 -10.22 10.99 -8.71
C VAL A 159 -11.11 10.25 -7.73
N ASP A 160 -11.00 10.61 -6.45
CA ASP A 160 -11.90 10.15 -5.41
C ASP A 160 -13.22 10.94 -5.49
N VAL A 161 -14.31 10.29 -5.89
CA VAL A 161 -15.62 10.92 -6.12
C VAL A 161 -16.76 10.19 -5.42
N PRO A 162 -17.86 10.86 -5.05
CA PRO A 162 -19.04 10.20 -4.49
C PRO A 162 -19.74 9.31 -5.52
N HIS A 163 -20.11 8.09 -5.11
CA HIS A 163 -20.94 7.17 -5.89
C HIS A 163 -21.66 6.18 -4.96
N ALA A 164 -22.98 6.07 -5.11
CA ALA A 164 -23.81 5.11 -4.38
C ALA A 164 -23.60 5.12 -2.84
N GLY A 165 -23.44 6.32 -2.26
CA GLY A 165 -23.24 6.50 -0.82
C GLY A 165 -21.81 6.25 -0.33
N GLU A 166 -20.86 5.97 -1.23
CA GLU A 166 -19.45 5.76 -0.92
C GLU A 166 -18.56 6.73 -1.70
N ILE A 167 -17.29 6.81 -1.32
CA ILE A 167 -16.25 7.45 -2.15
C ILE A 167 -15.55 6.37 -2.95
N VAL A 168 -15.47 6.55 -4.27
CA VAL A 168 -14.87 5.61 -5.22
C VAL A 168 -13.70 6.26 -5.96
N ARG A 169 -12.70 5.45 -6.31
CA ARG A 169 -11.52 5.89 -7.06
C ARG A 169 -11.79 5.72 -8.57
N ALA A 170 -12.31 6.74 -9.22
CA ALA A 170 -12.64 6.70 -10.64
C ALA A 170 -11.47 7.15 -11.51
N ARG A 171 -11.22 6.45 -12.62
CA ARG A 171 -10.22 6.87 -13.61
C ARG A 171 -10.78 8.05 -14.39
N PHE A 172 -10.00 9.12 -14.53
CA PHE A 172 -10.35 10.25 -15.40
C PHE A 172 -9.71 10.05 -16.78
N THR A 173 -10.54 9.98 -17.82
CA THR A 173 -10.09 9.84 -19.22
C THR A 173 -11.08 10.57 -20.12
N ASP A 174 -10.57 11.37 -21.07
CA ASP A 174 -11.37 12.06 -22.09
C ASP A 174 -12.55 12.85 -21.51
N GLY A 175 -12.32 13.55 -20.40
CA GLY A 175 -13.37 14.34 -19.72
C GLY A 175 -14.40 13.52 -18.94
N THR A 176 -14.21 12.21 -18.81
CA THR A 176 -15.16 11.29 -18.15
C THR A 176 -14.53 10.58 -16.96
N LEU A 177 -15.36 10.28 -15.96
CA LEU A 177 -15.01 9.48 -14.80
C LEU A 177 -15.50 8.04 -15.01
N LYS A 178 -14.59 7.06 -14.93
CA LYS A 178 -14.91 5.64 -15.17
C LYS A 178 -14.48 4.74 -14.02
N LEU A 179 -15.35 3.81 -13.63
CA LEU A 179 -15.04 2.68 -12.76
C LEU A 179 -14.84 1.42 -13.61
N HIS A 180 -13.77 0.68 -13.37
CA HIS A 180 -13.49 -0.58 -14.08
C HIS A 180 -14.13 -1.76 -13.35
N GLU A 181 -15.07 -2.46 -13.99
CA GLU A 181 -15.77 -3.58 -13.36
C GLU A 181 -15.10 -4.94 -13.54
N GLY A 182 -14.04 -4.99 -14.36
CA GLY A 182 -13.37 -6.21 -14.82
C GLY A 182 -13.58 -6.45 -16.32
N GLY A 183 -12.60 -7.10 -16.97
CA GLY A 183 -12.61 -7.28 -18.42
C GLY A 183 -12.67 -5.95 -19.17
N ASP A 184 -13.52 -5.87 -20.19
CA ASP A 184 -13.76 -4.64 -20.95
C ASP A 184 -15.01 -3.86 -20.46
N SER A 185 -15.46 -4.10 -19.23
CA SER A 185 -16.65 -3.46 -18.66
C SER A 185 -16.30 -2.23 -17.81
N PHE A 186 -17.00 -1.12 -18.07
CA PHE A 186 -16.82 0.14 -17.36
C PHE A 186 -18.16 0.79 -17.02
N VAL A 187 -18.25 1.35 -15.81
CA VAL A 187 -19.34 2.25 -15.41
C VAL A 187 -18.86 3.68 -15.58
N THR A 188 -19.57 4.46 -16.39
CA THR A 188 -19.33 5.90 -16.53
C THR A 188 -20.12 6.63 -15.45
N LEU A 189 -19.42 7.47 -14.68
CA LEU A 189 -20.01 8.29 -13.63
C LEU A 189 -20.33 9.69 -14.16
N PRO A 190 -21.33 10.38 -13.61
CA PRO A 190 -21.54 11.80 -13.87
C PRO A 190 -20.26 12.59 -13.56
N LEU A 191 -19.91 13.53 -14.44
CA LEU A 191 -18.81 14.44 -14.18
C LEU A 191 -19.16 15.31 -12.98
N THR A 192 -18.23 15.39 -12.03
CA THR A 192 -18.34 16.24 -10.85
C THR A 192 -17.11 17.13 -10.77
N ASN A 193 -17.26 18.31 -10.18
CA ASN A 193 -16.10 19.14 -9.87
C ASN A 193 -15.25 18.44 -8.81
N PHE A 194 -13.94 18.43 -9.02
CA PHE A 194 -12.98 17.87 -8.06
C PHE A 194 -11.76 18.77 -7.94
N THR A 195 -11.09 18.68 -6.79
CA THR A 195 -9.85 19.40 -6.52
C THR A 195 -8.65 18.46 -6.50
N LYS A 196 -7.46 19.05 -6.41
CA LYS A 196 -6.19 18.31 -6.41
C LYS A 196 -6.07 17.33 -5.24
N GLU A 197 -6.67 17.66 -4.10
CA GLU A 197 -6.75 16.82 -2.90
C GLU A 197 -7.51 15.49 -3.13
N GLN A 198 -8.24 15.35 -4.24
CA GLN A 198 -8.94 14.11 -4.62
C GLN A 198 -8.18 13.28 -5.66
N ILE A 199 -7.06 13.79 -6.17
CA ILE A 199 -6.33 13.19 -7.29
C ILE A 199 -5.28 12.19 -6.79
N SER A 200 -5.20 11.03 -7.44
CA SER A 200 -4.11 10.06 -7.24
C SER A 200 -3.57 9.55 -8.59
N PRO A 201 -2.28 9.18 -8.69
CA PRO A 201 -1.67 8.87 -9.98
C PRO A 201 -2.08 7.48 -10.50
N THR A 202 -1.94 7.26 -11.80
CA THR A 202 -1.88 5.91 -12.37
C THR A 202 -0.54 5.26 -12.07
N ARG A 203 -0.44 3.93 -12.27
CA ARG A 203 0.83 3.20 -12.11
C ARG A 203 1.99 3.87 -12.85
N ASP A 204 1.75 4.29 -14.08
CA ASP A 204 2.76 4.81 -14.99
C ASP A 204 3.21 6.24 -14.64
N THR A 205 2.39 7.00 -13.92
CA THR A 205 2.71 8.39 -13.51
C THR A 205 3.08 8.49 -12.02
N ARG A 206 2.99 7.38 -11.28
CA ARG A 206 3.16 7.34 -9.82
C ARG A 206 4.55 7.76 -9.37
N LEU A 207 5.60 7.35 -10.08
CA LEU A 207 6.98 7.68 -9.70
C LEU A 207 7.21 9.18 -9.75
N ARG A 208 6.93 9.82 -10.90
CA ARG A 208 7.04 11.28 -11.07
C ARG A 208 6.21 12.04 -10.04
N TRP A 209 4.96 11.61 -9.84
CA TRP A 209 4.04 12.22 -8.90
C TRP A 209 4.58 12.17 -7.46
N MET A 210 5.00 10.99 -7.00
CA MET A 210 5.62 10.82 -5.69
C MET A 210 6.91 11.65 -5.57
N GLN A 211 7.78 11.58 -6.57
CA GLN A 211 9.10 12.20 -6.54
C GLN A 211 9.03 13.74 -6.47
N SER A 212 8.00 14.34 -7.08
CA SER A 212 7.77 15.80 -6.97
C SER A 212 7.62 16.29 -5.53
N VAL A 213 7.19 15.42 -4.61
CA VAL A 213 7.01 15.71 -3.17
C VAL A 213 8.13 15.10 -2.33
N VAL A 214 8.36 13.80 -2.45
CA VAL A 214 9.33 13.06 -1.60
C VAL A 214 10.76 13.47 -1.90
N ARG A 215 11.07 13.74 -3.17
CA ARG A 215 12.41 14.13 -3.65
C ARG A 215 13.49 13.18 -3.14
N CYS A 216 13.24 11.87 -3.28
CA CYS A 216 14.17 10.88 -2.80
C CYS A 216 15.45 10.88 -3.64
N THR A 217 16.58 10.55 -3.02
CA THR A 217 17.86 10.38 -3.72
C THR A 217 18.12 8.92 -4.07
N HIS A 218 17.52 8.00 -3.30
CA HIS A 218 17.60 6.56 -3.54
C HIS A 218 16.20 5.95 -3.53
N TYR A 219 15.93 5.03 -4.44
CA TYR A 219 14.65 4.31 -4.47
C TYR A 219 14.88 2.79 -4.47
N ILE A 220 14.35 2.10 -3.47
CA ILE A 220 14.40 0.64 -3.40
C ILE A 220 13.29 0.04 -4.26
N ALA A 221 13.67 -0.54 -5.39
CA ALA A 221 12.75 -1.17 -6.35
C ALA A 221 12.55 -2.66 -6.07
N GLY A 222 11.29 -3.10 -6.01
CA GLY A 222 10.94 -4.52 -6.02
C GLY A 222 11.21 -5.20 -7.36
N ALA A 223 11.38 -6.52 -7.38
CA ALA A 223 11.64 -7.28 -8.61
C ALA A 223 10.61 -7.00 -9.74
N GLY A 224 9.31 -6.98 -9.41
CA GLY A 224 8.26 -6.66 -10.38
C GLY A 224 8.19 -5.18 -10.76
N GLU A 225 8.57 -4.27 -9.86
CA GLU A 225 8.62 -2.82 -10.13
C GLU A 225 9.65 -2.46 -11.19
N GLN A 226 10.79 -3.16 -11.19
CA GLN A 226 11.87 -2.89 -12.14
C GLN A 226 11.45 -3.03 -13.61
N ALA A 227 10.44 -3.86 -13.88
CA ALA A 227 9.94 -4.08 -15.24
C ALA A 227 9.10 -2.92 -15.79
N TYR A 228 8.56 -2.03 -14.94
CA TYR A 228 7.66 -0.96 -15.36
C TYR A 228 8.05 0.44 -14.86
N LEU A 229 9.05 0.56 -13.99
CA LEU A 229 9.56 1.87 -13.56
C LEU A 229 10.22 2.59 -14.74
N ARG A 230 9.66 3.75 -15.10
CA ARG A 230 10.22 4.70 -16.06
C ARG A 230 11.29 5.53 -15.36
N ARG A 231 12.56 5.15 -15.51
CA ARG A 231 13.67 5.84 -14.83
C ARG A 231 13.88 7.25 -15.36
N GLU A 232 13.48 7.50 -16.61
CA GLU A 232 13.45 8.80 -17.25
C GLU A 232 12.52 9.81 -16.57
N ASP A 233 11.53 9.35 -15.78
CA ASP A 233 10.65 10.22 -15.01
C ASP A 233 11.32 10.82 -13.76
N ALA A 234 12.45 10.26 -13.33
CA ALA A 234 13.22 10.69 -12.17
C ALA A 234 14.72 10.34 -12.32
N PRO A 235 15.42 10.96 -13.30
CA PRO A 235 16.81 10.62 -13.63
C PRO A 235 17.80 10.91 -12.51
N GLU A 236 17.40 11.72 -11.52
CA GLU A 236 18.20 12.05 -10.34
C GLU A 236 18.23 10.95 -9.26
N ILE A 237 17.41 9.91 -9.38
CA ILE A 237 17.30 8.83 -8.39
C ILE A 237 18.33 7.73 -8.66
N THR A 238 19.06 7.34 -7.62
CA THR A 238 19.80 6.08 -7.59
C THR A 238 18.85 4.92 -7.27
N PHE A 239 18.57 4.06 -8.25
CA PHE A 239 17.73 2.88 -8.05
C PHE A 239 18.53 1.73 -7.43
N VAL A 240 18.00 1.16 -6.34
CA VAL A 240 18.59 0.04 -5.62
C VAL A 240 17.63 -1.13 -5.67
N SER A 241 18.11 -2.31 -6.06
CA SER A 241 17.29 -3.53 -6.02
C SER A 241 17.07 -3.97 -4.58
N ARG A 242 15.83 -4.31 -4.21
CA ARG A 242 15.60 -5.05 -2.97
C ARG A 242 16.33 -6.39 -2.99
N ASP A 243 16.65 -6.91 -1.81
CA ASP A 243 17.27 -8.23 -1.68
C ASP A 243 16.35 -9.34 -2.23
N VAL A 244 16.96 -10.38 -2.81
CA VAL A 244 16.26 -11.57 -3.31
C VAL A 244 15.83 -12.42 -2.12
N ILE A 245 14.58 -12.87 -2.14
CA ILE A 245 13.96 -13.65 -1.06
C ILE A 245 13.05 -14.72 -1.66
N ASP A 246 12.88 -15.82 -0.92
CA ASP A 246 11.88 -16.82 -1.24
C ASP A 246 10.49 -16.40 -0.74
N ARG A 247 9.44 -16.97 -1.36
CA ARG A 247 8.05 -16.81 -0.90
C ARG A 247 7.66 -15.35 -0.72
N SER A 248 8.01 -14.51 -1.70
CA SER A 248 7.89 -13.05 -1.62
C SER A 248 6.48 -12.55 -1.35
N ASP A 249 5.47 -13.26 -1.84
CA ASP A 249 4.06 -12.92 -1.68
C ASP A 249 3.41 -13.46 -0.39
N GLU A 250 4.12 -14.30 0.37
CA GLU A 250 3.64 -14.77 1.66
C GLU A 250 3.80 -13.69 2.74
N ALA A 251 2.94 -13.76 3.75
CA ALA A 251 3.00 -12.89 4.91
C ALA A 251 4.29 -13.12 5.69
N TYR A 252 4.90 -12.02 6.14
CA TYR A 252 6.00 -12.04 7.08
C TYR A 252 5.44 -12.20 8.50
N THR A 253 5.84 -13.27 9.18
CA THR A 253 5.34 -13.66 10.51
C THR A 253 6.48 -13.85 11.52
N GLU A 254 7.64 -13.26 11.26
CA GLU A 254 8.84 -13.42 12.09
C GLU A 254 9.04 -12.15 12.92
N ILE A 255 8.58 -12.14 14.17
CA ILE A 255 8.91 -11.05 15.10
C ILE A 255 10.05 -11.48 16.01
N LYS A 256 11.00 -10.57 16.25
CA LYS A 256 12.01 -10.78 17.30
C LYS A 256 11.31 -10.53 18.63
N ASN A 257 11.29 -11.55 19.50
CA ASN A 257 10.90 -11.40 20.90
C ASN A 257 11.91 -10.53 21.65
#